data_AF-A0A1J3DRQ8-F1
#
_entry.id   AF-A0A1J3DRQ8-F1
#
_cell.length_a   1.000
_cell.length_b   1.000
_cell.length_c   1.000
_cell.angle_alpha   90.00
_cell.angle_beta   90.00
_cell.angle_gamma   90.00
#
_symmetry.space_group_name_H-M   'P 1'
#
loop_
_entity.id
_entity.type
_entity.pdbx_description
1 polymer ?
#
loop_
_entity_poly.entity_id
_entity_poly.type
_entity_poly.pdbx_seq_one_letter_code
_entity_poly.pdbx_strand_id
1 'polypeptide(L)'
;ADGYQPYLISPEKGLRSLIKIVLELAKDPARLCVDEVHRVLVDIVSASANATPGLGRYPPFKREVVAIASAALDGFKNEAKKMVVALVDMERAFVPPQHFIRLVQRRMERQRREEELKGRSSKKGQDAEQSLLSRATSPQPDGPIAGGSMKSMKDKPSPQDKETPEVSGLKTAGPEGEITA
;
A
#
# COMPACT_ATOMS: atom_id res chain seq x y z
N ALA A 1 -9.41 -28.16 -27.62
CA ALA A 1 -9.66 -28.79 -26.31
C ALA A 1 -9.30 -27.78 -25.23
N ASP A 2 -10.29 -27.19 -24.56
CA ASP A 2 -10.12 -26.00 -23.71
C ASP A 2 -9.78 -26.30 -22.24
N GLY A 3 -9.00 -27.38 -22.01
CA GLY A 3 -8.22 -27.65 -20.80
C GLY A 3 -8.84 -27.26 -19.45
N TYR A 4 -10.16 -27.44 -19.26
CA TYR A 4 -10.83 -27.05 -18.03
C TYR A 4 -10.44 -28.04 -16.93
N GLN A 5 -9.35 -27.72 -16.23
CA GLN A 5 -8.92 -28.44 -15.04
C GLN A 5 -9.55 -27.75 -13.83
N PRO A 6 -10.51 -28.39 -13.16
CA PRO A 6 -11.21 -27.77 -12.06
C PRO A 6 -10.24 -27.69 -10.87
N TYR A 7 -10.02 -26.46 -10.38
CA TYR A 7 -9.47 -26.11 -9.05
C TYR A 7 -7.99 -25.67 -8.84
N LEU A 8 -7.20 -25.15 -9.79
CA LEU A 8 -5.87 -24.61 -9.38
C LEU A 8 -5.36 -23.27 -9.91
N ILE A 9 -5.80 -22.73 -11.05
CA ILE A 9 -5.32 -21.41 -11.52
C ILE A 9 -6.51 -20.63 -12.09
N SER A 10 -6.71 -19.39 -11.62
CA SER A 10 -7.70 -18.48 -12.19
C SER A 10 -7.47 -18.38 -13.70
N PRO A 11 -8.49 -18.40 -14.58
CA PRO A 11 -8.29 -18.45 -16.02
C PRO A 11 -7.42 -17.26 -16.45
N GLU A 12 -6.13 -17.51 -16.68
CA GLU A 12 -5.13 -16.44 -16.81
C GLU A 12 -5.49 -15.51 -17.97
N LYS A 13 -6.06 -16.07 -19.04
CA LYS A 13 -6.56 -15.32 -20.19
C LYS A 13 -7.68 -14.35 -19.81
N GLY A 14 -8.63 -14.78 -18.98
CA GLY A 14 -9.75 -13.96 -18.53
C GLY A 14 -9.29 -12.81 -17.63
N LEU A 15 -8.44 -13.09 -16.65
CA LEU A 15 -7.88 -12.05 -15.77
C LEU A 15 -7.00 -11.06 -16.54
N ARG A 16 -6.13 -11.55 -17.43
CA ARG A 16 -5.28 -10.68 -18.27
C ARG A 16 -6.14 -9.80 -19.19
N SER A 17 -7.22 -10.34 -19.76
CA SER A 17 -8.16 -9.57 -20.57
C SER A 17 -8.85 -8.49 -19.75
N LEU A 18 -9.36 -8.83 -18.55
CA LEU A 18 -10.00 -7.87 -17.66
C LEU A 18 -9.04 -6.75 -17.26
N ILE A 19 -7.80 -7.07 -16.89
CA ILE A 19 -6.77 -6.07 -16.55
C ILE A 19 -6.49 -5.14 -17.72
N LYS A 20 -6.37 -5.67 -18.95
CA LYS A 20 -6.18 -4.86 -20.16
C LYS A 20 -7.34 -3.91 -20.43
N ILE A 21 -8.59 -4.33 -20.17
CA ILE A 21 -9.78 -3.48 -20.31
C ILE A 21 -9.76 -2.38 -19.25
N VAL A 22 -9.51 -2.74 -17.98
CA VAL A 22 -9.48 -1.76 -16.88
C VAL A 22 -8.38 -0.72 -17.08
N LEU A 23 -7.18 -1.13 -17.50
CA LEU A 23 -6.10 -0.20 -17.80
C LEU A 23 -6.39 0.70 -19.00
N GLU A 24 -7.22 0.28 -19.96
CA GLU A 24 -7.63 1.14 -21.08
C GLU A 24 -8.42 2.35 -20.62
N LEU A 25 -9.26 2.17 -19.59
CA LEU A 25 -10.05 3.24 -18.99
C LEU A 25 -9.20 4.34 -18.35
N ALA A 26 -7.89 4.12 -18.17
CA ALA A 26 -6.97 5.12 -17.64
C ALA A 26 -6.53 6.18 -18.68
N LYS A 27 -6.74 5.95 -19.98
CA LYS A 27 -6.28 6.89 -21.03
C LYS A 27 -6.97 8.25 -20.95
N ASP A 28 -8.30 8.24 -20.84
CA ASP A 28 -9.09 9.47 -20.79
C ASP A 28 -8.81 10.32 -19.54
N PRO A 29 -8.83 9.77 -18.31
CA PRO A 29 -8.46 10.55 -17.13
C PRO A 29 -7.00 11.05 -17.17
N ALA A 30 -6.08 10.30 -17.78
CA ALA A 30 -4.70 10.77 -17.98
C ALA A 30 -4.65 11.99 -18.93
N ARG A 31 -5.42 11.97 -20.03
CA ARG A 31 -5.53 13.13 -20.95
C ARG A 31 -6.14 14.35 -20.28
N LEU A 32 -7.19 14.16 -19.46
CA LEU A 32 -7.81 15.24 -18.69
C LEU A 32 -6.85 15.85 -17.67
N CYS A 33 -6.03 15.03 -17.01
CA CYS A 33 -4.99 15.51 -16.11
C CYS A 33 -3.98 16.44 -16.84
N VAL A 34 -3.57 16.07 -18.06
CA VAL A 34 -2.71 16.93 -18.89
C VAL A 34 -3.39 18.26 -19.24
N ASP A 35 -4.70 18.25 -19.51
CA ASP A 35 -5.46 19.48 -19.75
C ASP A 35 -5.52 20.41 -18.52
N GLU A 36 -5.74 19.86 -17.33
CA GLU A 36 -5.75 20.64 -16.10
C GLU A 36 -4.37 21.25 -15.79
N VAL A 37 -3.30 20.46 -15.95
CA VAL A 37 -1.93 20.98 -15.76
C VAL A 37 -1.64 22.09 -16.77
N HIS A 38 -2.01 21.91 -18.04
CA HIS A 38 -1.87 22.97 -19.04
C HIS A 38 -2.61 24.25 -18.64
N ARG A 39 -3.85 24.14 -18.17
CA ARG A 39 -4.65 25.29 -17.71
C ARG A 39 -3.93 26.06 -16.60
N VAL A 40 -3.42 25.35 -15.59
CA VAL A 40 -2.64 25.95 -14.50
C VAL A 40 -1.38 26.64 -15.02
N LEU A 41 -0.66 26.04 -15.97
CA LEU A 41 0.55 26.65 -16.53
C LEU A 41 0.25 27.94 -17.30
N VAL A 42 -0.84 27.98 -18.08
CA VAL A 42 -1.28 29.20 -18.79
C VAL A 42 -1.68 30.30 -17.80
N ASP A 43 -2.40 29.94 -16.72
CA ASP A 43 -2.75 30.89 -15.66
C ASP A 43 -1.49 31.47 -14.98
N ILE A 44 -0.48 30.64 -14.73
CA ILE A 44 0.82 31.08 -14.18
C ILE A 44 1.54 32.03 -15.15
N VAL A 45 1.54 31.77 -16.46
CA VAL A 45 2.14 32.67 -17.46
C VAL A 45 1.46 34.05 -17.38
N SER A 46 0.13 34.08 -17.37
CA SER A 46 -0.64 35.33 -17.29
C SER A 46 -0.36 36.08 -15.98
N ALA A 47 -0.42 35.37 -14.85
CA ALA A 47 -0.12 35.92 -13.53
C ALA A 47 1.31 36.49 -13.45
N SER A 48 2.30 35.79 -13.99
CA SER A 48 3.70 36.23 -13.99
C SER A 48 3.90 37.48 -14.84
N ALA A 49 3.30 37.53 -16.04
CA ALA A 49 3.35 38.72 -16.89
C ALA A 49 2.65 39.93 -16.24
N ASN A 50 1.64 39.70 -15.41
CA ASN A 50 0.95 40.75 -14.65
C ASN A 50 1.74 41.23 -13.44
N ALA A 51 2.42 40.31 -12.74
CA ALA A 51 3.24 40.63 -11.57
C ALA A 51 4.58 41.28 -11.91
N THR A 52 5.06 41.15 -13.16
CA THR A 52 6.36 41.68 -13.58
C THR A 52 6.35 43.22 -13.66
N PRO A 53 7.12 43.93 -12.80
CA PRO A 53 7.22 45.38 -12.86
C PRO A 53 7.85 45.82 -14.18
N GLY A 54 7.36 46.93 -14.75
CA GLY A 54 7.87 47.48 -16.01
C GLY A 54 7.24 46.88 -17.27
N LEU A 55 6.84 45.60 -17.26
CA LEU A 55 6.21 44.98 -18.43
C LEU A 55 4.86 45.61 -18.78
N GLY A 56 4.12 46.07 -17.77
CA GLY A 56 2.86 46.81 -17.96
C GLY A 56 3.01 48.14 -18.73
N ARG A 57 4.22 48.71 -18.82
CA ARG A 57 4.48 49.94 -19.59
C ARG A 57 4.54 49.70 -21.10
N TYR A 58 4.63 48.43 -21.53
CA TYR A 58 4.68 48.03 -22.93
C TYR A 58 3.58 47.02 -23.27
N PRO A 59 2.30 47.45 -23.37
CA PRO A 59 1.17 46.54 -23.56
C PRO A 59 1.23 45.64 -24.81
N PRO A 60 1.72 46.09 -25.99
CA PRO A 60 1.88 45.21 -27.15
C PRO A 60 2.91 44.11 -26.89
N PHE A 61 4.06 44.46 -26.34
CA PHE A 61 5.12 43.50 -26.02
C PHE A 61 4.67 42.47 -24.98
N LYS A 62 3.98 42.92 -23.92
CA LYS A 62 3.40 42.03 -22.91
C LYS A 62 2.43 41.00 -23.52
N ARG A 63 1.54 41.43 -24.41
CA ARG A 63 0.59 40.53 -25.09
C ARG A 63 1.34 39.49 -25.92
N GLU A 64 2.40 39.90 -26.61
CA GLU A 64 3.20 39.00 -27.44
C GLU A 64 3.94 37.93 -26.62
N VAL A 65 4.52 38.31 -25.48
CA VAL A 65 5.16 37.37 -24.55
C VAL A 65 4.16 36.31 -24.07
N VAL A 66 2.97 36.73 -23.63
CA VAL A 66 1.92 35.81 -23.18
C VAL A 66 1.45 34.91 -24.31
N ALA A 67 1.26 35.45 -25.52
CA ALA A 67 0.84 34.69 -26.68
C ALA A 67 1.85 33.60 -27.07
N ILE A 68 3.14 33.94 -27.15
CA ILE A 68 4.21 32.99 -27.49
C ILE A 68 4.33 31.90 -26.43
N ALA A 69 4.32 32.26 -25.15
CA ALA A 69 4.40 31.30 -24.06
C ALA A 69 3.18 30.35 -24.03
N SER A 70 1.97 30.88 -24.25
CA SER A 70 0.75 30.07 -24.31
C SER A 70 0.77 29.11 -25.50
N ALA A 71 1.20 29.57 -26.68
CA ALA A 71 1.33 28.72 -27.87
C ALA A 71 2.37 27.59 -27.68
N ALA A 72 3.47 27.87 -26.98
CA ALA A 72 4.46 26.84 -26.64
C ALA A 72 3.85 25.78 -25.69
N LEU A 73 3.09 26.21 -24.67
CA LEU A 73 2.39 25.32 -23.75
C LEU A 73 1.34 24.44 -24.46
N ASP A 74 0.63 24.99 -25.45
CA ASP A 74 -0.30 24.21 -26.28
C ASP A 74 0.42 23.10 -27.06
N GLY A 75 1.61 23.39 -27.59
CA GLY A 75 2.49 22.41 -28.21
C GLY A 75 2.86 21.27 -27.24
N PHE A 76 3.34 21.62 -26.04
CA PHE A 76 3.71 20.62 -25.02
C PHE A 76 2.52 19.80 -24.53
N LYS A 77 1.34 20.41 -24.37
CA LYS A 77 0.11 19.69 -24.00
C LYS A 77 -0.22 18.60 -25.03
N ASN A 78 -0.12 18.91 -26.31
CA ASN A 78 -0.43 17.96 -27.38
C ASN A 78 0.55 16.77 -27.40
N GLU A 79 1.85 17.04 -27.20
CA GLU A 79 2.86 15.97 -27.10
C GLU A 79 2.70 15.15 -25.81
N ALA A 80 2.43 15.80 -24.68
CA ALA A 80 2.17 15.13 -23.40
C ALA A 80 0.95 14.20 -23.49
N LYS A 81 -0.13 14.61 -24.18
CA LYS A 81 -1.31 13.75 -24.42
C LYS A 81 -0.97 12.48 -25.21
N LYS A 82 -0.08 12.56 -26.19
CA LYS A 82 0.40 11.38 -26.93
C LYS A 82 1.23 10.47 -26.02
N MET A 83 2.13 11.07 -25.23
CA MET A 83 3.01 10.35 -24.31
C MET A 83 2.24 9.58 -23.23
N VAL A 84 1.26 10.20 -22.57
CA VAL A 84 0.49 9.51 -21.50
C VAL A 84 -0.31 8.33 -22.04
N VAL A 85 -0.80 8.43 -23.28
CA VAL A 85 -1.49 7.30 -23.95
C VAL A 85 -0.50 6.18 -24.25
N ALA A 86 0.69 6.51 -24.75
CA ALA A 86 1.74 5.53 -25.00
C ALA A 86 2.17 4.82 -23.71
N LEU A 87 2.28 5.54 -22.59
CA LEU A 87 2.58 4.95 -21.28
C LEU A 87 1.51 3.95 -20.84
N VAL A 88 0.23 4.29 -21.00
CA VAL A 88 -0.87 3.36 -20.68
C VAL A 88 -0.85 2.15 -21.60
N ASP A 89 -0.59 2.33 -22.90
CA ASP A 89 -0.49 1.21 -23.84
C ASP A 89 0.70 0.29 -23.55
N MET A 90 1.84 0.85 -23.12
CA MET A 90 2.99 0.08 -22.66
C MET A 90 2.65 -0.78 -21.43
N GLU A 91 1.96 -0.21 -20.44
CA GLU A 91 1.52 -0.95 -19.24
C GLU A 91 0.53 -2.08 -19.59
N ARG A 92 -0.30 -1.87 -20.62
CA ARG A 92 -1.26 -2.87 -21.11
C ARG A 92 -0.61 -3.98 -21.94
N ALA A 93 0.50 -3.70 -22.60
CA ALA A 93 1.18 -4.65 -23.47
C ALA A 93 1.66 -5.88 -22.69
N PHE A 94 2.06 -5.68 -21.43
CA PHE A 94 2.58 -6.75 -20.59
C PHE A 94 2.11 -6.61 -19.14
N VAL A 95 1.36 -7.62 -18.67
CA VAL A 95 1.01 -7.75 -17.24
C VAL A 95 1.97 -8.77 -16.62
N PRO A 96 2.88 -8.35 -15.73
CA PRO A 96 3.89 -9.26 -15.16
C PRO A 96 3.26 -10.46 -14.43
N PRO A 97 3.70 -11.70 -14.72
CA PRO A 97 3.23 -12.91 -14.02
C PRO A 97 3.37 -12.84 -12.49
N GLN A 98 4.36 -12.08 -12.01
CA GLN A 98 4.63 -11.85 -10.59
C GLN A 98 3.45 -11.23 -9.83
N HIS A 99 2.57 -10.47 -10.48
CA HIS A 99 1.35 -9.97 -9.83
C HIS A 99 0.38 -11.10 -9.50
N PHE A 100 0.22 -12.08 -10.41
CA PHE A 100 -0.64 -13.24 -10.19
C PHE A 100 -0.04 -14.19 -9.15
N ILE A 101 1.27 -14.44 -9.20
CA ILE A 101 1.98 -15.29 -8.23
C ILE A 101 1.82 -14.73 -6.80
N ARG A 102 2.07 -13.43 -6.60
CA ARG A 102 1.89 -12.78 -5.30
C ARG A 102 0.44 -12.83 -4.82
N LEU A 103 -0.53 -12.71 -5.73
CA LEU A 103 -1.95 -12.81 -5.39
C LEU A 103 -2.32 -14.22 -4.88
N VAL A 104 -1.82 -15.26 -5.56
CA VAL A 104 -2.01 -16.66 -5.15
C VAL A 104 -1.29 -16.95 -3.84
N GLN A 105 -0.03 -16.53 -3.69
CA GLN A 105 0.72 -16.66 -2.43
C GLN A 105 -0.02 -16.01 -1.26
N ARG A 106 -0.52 -14.78 -1.43
CA ARG A 106 -1.31 -14.08 -0.40
C ARG A 106 -2.60 -14.83 -0.06
N ARG A 107 -3.27 -15.46 -1.04
CA ARG A 107 -4.46 -16.31 -0.80
C ARG A 107 -4.09 -17.54 0.02
N MET A 108 -3.04 -18.26 -0.35
CA MET A 108 -2.56 -19.45 0.37
C MET A 108 -2.14 -19.10 1.80
N GLU A 109 -1.46 -17.97 1.99
CA GLU A 109 -1.03 -17.49 3.31
C GLU A 109 -2.22 -17.13 4.21
N ARG A 110 -3.31 -16.60 3.64
CA ARG A 110 -4.57 -16.35 4.37
C ARG A 110 -5.25 -17.65 4.77
N GLN A 111 -5.39 -18.60 3.84
CA GLN A 111 -5.98 -19.91 4.12
C GLN A 111 -5.21 -20.65 5.21
N ARG A 112 -3.88 -20.66 5.14
CA ARG A 112 -3.04 -21.26 6.17
C ARG A 112 -3.28 -20.63 7.54
N ARG A 113 -3.37 -19.30 7.64
CA ARG A 113 -3.69 -18.62 8.92
C ARG A 113 -5.08 -19.01 9.45
N GLU A 114 -6.07 -19.11 8.58
CA GLU A 114 -7.43 -19.54 8.94
C GLU A 114 -7.44 -21.01 9.43
N GLU A 115 -6.69 -21.89 8.76
CA GLU A 115 -6.51 -23.29 9.17
C GLU A 115 -5.76 -23.43 10.50
N GLU A 116 -4.71 -22.65 10.74
CA GLU A 116 -3.98 -22.63 12.02
C GLU A 116 -4.88 -22.18 13.18
N LEU A 117 -5.74 -21.17 12.96
CA LEU A 117 -6.71 -20.70 13.95
C LEU A 117 -7.82 -21.73 14.21
N LYS A 118 -8.30 -22.41 13.16
CA LYS A 118 -9.31 -23.47 13.28
C LYS A 118 -8.74 -24.75 13.92
N GLY A 119 -7.50 -25.11 13.60
CA GLY A 119 -6.79 -26.23 14.19
C GLY A 119 -6.51 -26.01 15.69
N ARG A 120 -6.16 -24.79 16.07
CA ARG A 120 -5.92 -24.43 17.48
C ARG A 120 -7.19 -24.41 18.32
N SER A 121 -8.33 -24.03 17.74
CA SER A 121 -9.64 -24.10 18.42
C SER A 121 -10.14 -25.54 18.57
N SER A 122 -9.97 -26.40 17.56
CA SER A 122 -10.29 -27.84 17.69
C SER A 122 -9.40 -28.56 18.71
N LYS A 123 -8.11 -28.25 18.76
CA LYS A 123 -7.18 -28.86 19.73
C LYS A 123 -7.47 -28.41 21.17
N LYS A 124 -7.86 -27.15 21.36
CA LYS A 124 -8.30 -26.61 22.65
C LYS A 124 -9.62 -27.22 23.14
N GLY A 125 -10.52 -27.60 22.24
CA GLY A 125 -11.74 -28.36 22.57
C GLY A 125 -11.42 -29.78 23.04
N GLN A 126 -10.56 -30.48 22.32
CA GLN A 126 -10.14 -31.85 22.67
C GLN A 126 -9.35 -31.92 23.99
N ASP A 127 -8.44 -30.97 24.24
CA ASP A 127 -7.73 -30.87 25.53
C ASP A 127 -8.67 -30.53 26.69
N ALA A 128 -9.67 -29.68 26.47
CA ALA A 128 -10.67 -29.35 27.50
C ALA A 128 -11.55 -30.55 27.84
N GLU A 129 -11.98 -31.34 26.84
CA GLU A 129 -12.75 -32.58 27.07
C GLU A 129 -11.91 -33.66 27.78
N GLN A 130 -10.63 -33.85 27.39
CA GLN A 130 -9.71 -34.76 28.10
C GLN A 130 -9.42 -34.31 29.55
N SER A 131 -9.31 -33.00 29.78
CA SER A 131 -9.13 -32.43 31.12
C SER A 131 -10.35 -32.63 32.03
N LEU A 132 -11.56 -32.56 31.47
CA LEU A 132 -12.80 -32.86 32.21
C LEU A 132 -12.91 -34.35 32.56
N LEU A 133 -12.57 -35.24 31.63
CA LEU A 133 -12.60 -36.69 31.85
C LEU A 133 -11.56 -37.17 32.89
N SER A 134 -10.35 -36.59 32.86
CA SER A 134 -9.29 -36.88 33.84
C SER A 134 -9.60 -36.32 35.23
N ARG A 135 -10.28 -35.17 35.33
CA ARG A 135 -10.78 -34.63 36.61
C ARG A 135 -11.92 -35.47 37.21
N ALA A 136 -12.76 -36.10 36.37
CA ALA A 136 -13.87 -36.93 36.81
C ALA A 136 -13.47 -38.35 37.25
N THR A 137 -12.23 -38.78 37.03
CA THR A 137 -11.75 -40.15 37.33
C THR A 137 -10.90 -40.23 38.61
N SER A 138 -10.68 -39.13 39.33
CA SER A 138 -10.00 -39.18 40.64
C SER A 138 -10.95 -39.66 41.74
N PRO A 139 -10.65 -40.75 42.47
CA PRO A 139 -11.39 -41.12 43.66
C PRO A 139 -10.98 -40.23 44.84
N GLN A 140 -11.92 -39.51 45.44
CA GLN A 140 -11.78 -39.10 46.85
C GLN A 140 -12.10 -40.31 47.74
N PRO A 141 -11.35 -40.47 48.84
CA PRO A 141 -12.03 -40.44 50.14
C PRO A 141 -11.29 -39.65 51.22
N ASP A 142 -12.05 -39.40 52.28
CA ASP A 142 -11.88 -38.50 53.41
C ASP A 142 -10.80 -38.89 54.45
N GLY A 143 -10.30 -37.90 55.20
CA GLY A 143 -9.74 -38.10 56.55
C GLY A 143 -8.71 -37.05 57.04
N PRO A 144 -8.62 -36.71 58.34
CA PRO A 144 -8.26 -35.37 58.85
C PRO A 144 -6.90 -35.23 59.58
N ILE A 145 -6.46 -33.95 59.68
CA ILE A 145 -5.57 -33.27 60.67
C ILE A 145 -4.24 -33.93 61.08
N ALA A 146 -3.11 -33.29 60.73
CA ALA A 146 -2.13 -32.71 61.67
C ALA A 146 -0.72 -32.59 61.05
N GLY A 147 -0.08 -31.43 61.27
CA GLY A 147 1.35 -31.37 61.55
C GLY A 147 2.26 -30.76 60.49
N GLY A 148 2.72 -29.54 60.78
CA GLY A 148 4.16 -29.30 60.75
C GLY A 148 4.70 -28.28 59.75
N SER A 149 5.03 -27.12 60.32
CA SER A 149 6.36 -26.50 60.21
C SER A 149 6.64 -25.51 59.08
N MET A 150 7.13 -24.36 59.55
CA MET A 150 7.56 -23.16 58.86
C MET A 150 8.74 -23.41 57.90
N LYS A 151 8.79 -22.64 56.80
CA LYS A 151 10.01 -21.91 56.41
C LYS A 151 9.70 -20.82 55.37
N SER A 152 9.87 -19.58 55.81
CA SER A 152 10.03 -18.40 54.96
C SER A 152 11.52 -18.08 54.88
N MET A 153 12.10 -18.08 53.68
CA MET A 153 13.31 -17.32 53.30
C MET A 153 13.18 -17.08 51.78
N LYS A 154 12.80 -15.87 51.35
CA LYS A 154 13.67 -14.70 51.14
C LYS A 154 14.65 -14.93 49.99
N ASP A 155 14.33 -14.34 48.84
CA ASP A 155 15.31 -13.51 48.14
C ASP A 155 14.63 -12.27 47.53
N LYS A 156 15.41 -11.19 47.58
CA LYS A 156 15.06 -9.77 47.47
C LYS A 156 15.29 -9.27 46.01
N PRO A 157 15.14 -7.97 45.68
CA PRO A 157 14.48 -7.53 44.43
C PRO A 157 15.35 -6.67 43.49
N SER A 158 14.88 -6.52 42.23
CA SER A 158 15.02 -5.34 41.33
C SER A 158 16.45 -4.90 40.89
N PRO A 159 16.65 -4.05 39.86
CA PRO A 159 15.69 -3.14 39.19
C PRO A 159 15.79 -3.03 37.64
N GLN A 160 14.84 -2.26 37.08
CA GLN A 160 14.94 -1.46 35.83
C GLN A 160 15.05 -2.28 34.51
N ASP A 161 14.25 -2.03 33.47
CA ASP A 161 13.97 -0.72 32.89
C ASP A 161 12.55 -0.54 32.35
N LYS A 162 12.17 0.74 32.35
CA LYS A 162 10.90 1.33 31.96
C LYS A 162 10.64 1.23 30.46
N GLU A 163 9.34 1.19 30.17
CA GLU A 163 8.68 1.78 29.00
C GLU A 163 9.46 2.91 28.33
N THR A 164 9.54 2.87 27.00
CA THR A 164 9.34 4.10 26.21
C THR A 164 8.53 3.82 24.94
N PRO A 165 7.55 4.71 24.63
CA PRO A 165 6.78 4.73 23.40
C PRO A 165 7.43 5.63 22.31
N GLU A 166 6.91 5.51 21.09
CA GLU A 166 6.87 6.45 19.95
C GLU A 166 7.98 7.49 19.73
N VAL A 167 8.62 7.47 18.54
CA VAL A 167 9.00 8.70 17.83
C VAL A 167 8.80 8.57 16.31
N SER A 168 7.74 9.23 15.85
CA SER A 168 7.59 9.83 14.52
C SER A 168 8.69 10.88 14.31
N GLY A 169 9.39 10.83 13.18
CA GLY A 169 10.49 11.76 12.88
C GLY A 169 10.77 11.86 11.40
N LEU A 170 9.83 12.46 10.66
CA LEU A 170 10.07 12.98 9.31
C LEU A 170 11.19 14.03 9.39
N LYS A 171 12.35 13.76 8.80
CA LYS A 171 13.39 14.76 8.58
C LYS A 171 13.41 15.15 7.11
N THR A 172 12.86 16.33 6.84
CA THR A 172 13.10 17.13 5.64
C THR A 172 14.59 17.51 5.55
N ALA A 173 15.21 17.29 4.40
CA ALA A 173 16.49 17.89 4.06
C ALA A 173 16.27 18.92 2.95
N GLY A 174 16.51 20.20 3.30
CA GLY A 174 16.68 21.31 2.36
C GLY A 174 18.12 21.38 1.83
N PRO A 175 18.45 22.46 1.10
CA PRO A 175 19.42 22.48 0.00
C PRO A 175 20.88 22.46 0.47
N GLU A 176 21.78 22.18 -0.47
CA GLU A 176 23.25 22.14 -0.37
C GLU A 176 23.84 20.79 0.09
N GLY A 177 24.28 19.97 -0.87
CA GLY A 177 24.93 18.68 -0.60
C GLY A 177 25.27 17.90 -1.86
N GLU A 178 25.97 18.56 -2.77
CA GLU A 178 26.54 18.03 -4.01
C GLU A 178 27.41 16.79 -3.75
N ILE A 179 27.20 15.71 -4.53
CA ILE A 179 28.27 14.79 -4.93
C ILE A 179 27.95 14.24 -6.32
N THR A 180 28.86 14.53 -7.24
CA THR A 180 28.94 14.13 -8.64
C THR A 180 29.61 12.75 -8.79
N ALA A 181 29.24 12.10 -9.90
CA ALA A 181 29.80 10.90 -10.56
C ALA A 181 29.70 9.56 -9.84
#